data_AF-A0A0U3NAE6-F1
#
_entry.id   AF-A0A0U3NAE6-F1
#
_cell.length_a   1.000
_cell.length_b   1.000
_cell.length_c   1.000
_cell.angle_alpha   90.00
_cell.angle_beta   90.00
_cell.angle_gamma   90.00
#
_symmetry.space_group_name_H-M   'P 1'
#
loop_
_entity.id
_entity.type
_entity.pdbx_description
1 polymer ?
#
loop_
_entity_poly.entity_id
_entity_poly.type
_entity_poly.pdbx_seq_one_letter_code
_entity_poly.pdbx_strand_id
1 'polypeptide(L)'
;MVLALTVCGIVVALVVLGLFVFGLRRRLIQRSGGTFDCSLRWDVPEKADTSGKGWSYGVARYNGDRIEWYRVFSYAYRPRRVLERAAIEVAGRRLPEGEEELALLSDAVVLTCLHRGTRLELAMSEDALTGFLAWLEAAPPGQRVNVA
;
A
#
# COMPACT_ATOMS: atom_id res chain seq x y z
N MET A 1 -30.96 -22.02 29.24
CA MET A 1 -31.22 -22.16 27.79
C MET A 1 -31.40 -20.81 27.11
N VAL A 2 -32.34 -19.96 27.55
CA VAL A 2 -32.58 -18.63 26.96
C VAL A 2 -31.32 -17.75 26.94
N LEU A 3 -30.58 -17.69 28.05
CA LEU A 3 -29.37 -16.86 28.16
C LEU A 3 -28.27 -17.27 27.15
N ALA A 4 -28.08 -18.58 26.94
CA ALA A 4 -27.13 -19.12 25.98
C ALA A 4 -27.53 -18.82 24.52
N LEU A 5 -28.82 -18.89 24.20
CA LEU A 5 -29.36 -18.51 22.90
C LEU A 5 -29.17 -17.02 22.62
N THR A 6 -29.40 -16.15 23.60
CA THR A 6 -29.14 -14.70 23.45
C THR A 6 -27.65 -14.39 23.28
N VAL A 7 -26.77 -15.05 24.04
CA VAL A 7 -25.31 -14.84 23.90
C VAL A 7 -24.83 -15.30 22.54
N CYS A 8 -25.24 -16.49 22.07
CA CYS A 8 -24.93 -16.94 20.71
C CYS A 8 -25.46 -15.98 19.64
N GLY A 9 -26.69 -15.48 19.79
CA GLY A 9 -27.26 -14.49 18.88
C GLY A 9 -26.45 -13.21 18.80
N ILE A 10 -26.00 -12.68 19.93
CA ILE A 10 -25.15 -11.48 19.99
C ILE A 10 -23.79 -11.73 19.34
N VAL A 11 -23.15 -12.87 19.61
CA VAL A 11 -21.86 -13.22 18.99
C VAL A 11 -21.98 -13.33 17.48
N VAL A 12 -23.01 -14.02 16.98
CA VAL A 12 -23.26 -14.12 15.53
C VAL A 12 -23.54 -12.75 14.92
N ALA A 13 -24.36 -11.92 15.57
CA ALA A 13 -24.64 -10.56 15.10
C ALA A 13 -23.37 -9.70 15.04
N LEU A 14 -22.50 -9.78 16.04
CA LEU A 14 -21.21 -9.08 16.05
C LEU A 14 -20.27 -9.57 14.95
N VAL A 15 -20.21 -10.88 14.71
CA VAL A 15 -19.41 -11.45 13.61
C VAL A 15 -19.93 -10.98 12.26
N VAL A 16 -21.24 -11.04 12.03
CA VAL A 16 -21.86 -10.57 10.78
C VAL A 16 -21.64 -9.07 10.59
N LEU A 17 -21.79 -8.26 11.63
CA LEU A 17 -21.53 -6.83 11.57
C LEU A 17 -20.05 -6.54 11.26
N GLY A 18 -19.12 -7.26 11.89
CA GLY A 18 -17.69 -7.16 11.61
C GLY A 18 -17.34 -7.50 10.16
N LEU A 19 -17.90 -8.60 9.64
CA LEU A 19 -17.74 -9.00 8.23
C LEU A 19 -18.34 -7.98 7.27
N PHE A 20 -19.51 -7.43 7.61
CA PHE A 20 -20.17 -6.40 6.80
C PHE A 20 -19.33 -5.12 6.72
N VAL A 21 -18.84 -4.62 7.87
CA VAL A 21 -17.96 -3.44 7.92
C VAL A 21 -16.64 -3.70 7.19
N PHE A 22 -16.07 -4.90 7.33
CA PHE A 22 -14.86 -5.30 6.60
C PHE A 22 -15.08 -5.33 5.09
N GLY A 23 -16.21 -5.89 4.64
CA GLY A 23 -16.63 -5.90 3.24
C GLY A 23 -16.85 -4.49 2.71
N LEU A 24 -17.53 -3.62 3.46
CA LEU A 24 -17.76 -2.22 3.08
C LEU A 24 -16.44 -1.45 2.97
N ARG A 25 -15.52 -1.64 3.92
CA ARG A 25 -14.16 -1.08 3.88
C ARG A 25 -13.43 -1.51 2.61
N ARG A 26 -13.39 -2.81 2.34
CA ARG A 26 -12.75 -3.37 1.15
C ARG A 26 -13.36 -2.79 -0.12
N ARG A 27 -14.69 -2.65 -0.17
CA ARG A 27 -15.41 -2.08 -1.31
C ARG A 27 -15.15 -0.59 -1.48
N LEU A 28 -15.03 0.19 -0.41
CA LEU A 28 -14.70 1.62 -0.45
C LEU A 28 -13.26 1.87 -0.89
N ILE A 29 -12.32 1.03 -0.44
CA ILE A 29 -10.93 1.06 -0.90
C ILE A 29 -10.86 0.71 -2.39
N GLN A 30 -11.51 -0.39 -2.81
CA GLN A 30 -11.50 -0.86 -4.21
C GLN A 30 -12.28 0.04 -5.18
N ARG A 31 -13.32 0.76 -4.72
CA ARG A 31 -14.13 1.64 -5.58
C ARG A 31 -13.37 2.85 -6.14
N SER A 32 -12.18 3.13 -5.63
CA SER A 32 -11.43 4.33 -6.01
C SER A 32 -10.51 4.14 -7.23
N GLY A 33 -10.60 3.00 -7.93
CA GLY A 33 -10.05 2.83 -9.29
C GLY A 33 -8.52 2.85 -9.43
N GLY A 34 -7.77 3.06 -8.35
CA GLY A 34 -6.32 3.21 -8.38
C GLY A 34 -5.65 2.64 -7.15
N THR A 35 -6.07 1.45 -6.70
CA THR A 35 -5.42 0.74 -5.60
C THR A 35 -4.55 -0.38 -6.12
N PHE A 36 -3.35 -0.53 -5.57
CA PHE A 36 -2.45 -1.62 -5.88
C PHE A 36 -1.85 -2.20 -4.60
N ASP A 37 -1.63 -3.50 -4.57
CA ASP A 37 -0.99 -4.16 -3.43
C ASP A 37 0.50 -3.79 -3.41
N CYS A 38 0.95 -3.29 -2.26
CA CYS A 38 2.32 -2.82 -2.09
C CYS A 38 2.80 -3.05 -0.66
N SER A 39 3.88 -3.79 -0.52
CA SER A 39 4.61 -3.90 0.73
C SER A 39 5.60 -2.75 0.86
N LEU A 40 5.64 -2.12 2.03
CA LEU A 40 6.51 -0.99 2.33
C LEU A 40 7.54 -1.40 3.37
N ARG A 41 8.81 -1.07 3.10
CA ARG A 41 9.90 -1.05 4.07
C ARG A 41 10.39 0.38 4.23
N TRP A 42 10.33 0.90 5.46
CA TRP A 42 10.67 2.29 5.77
C TRP A 42 12.02 2.36 6.48
N ASP A 43 12.77 3.44 6.23
CA ASP A 43 14.07 3.72 6.88
C ASP A 43 15.09 2.59 6.63
N VAL A 44 15.29 2.27 5.35
CA VAL A 44 16.19 1.21 4.93
C VAL A 44 17.63 1.75 4.93
N PRO A 45 18.59 1.04 5.55
CA PRO A 45 19.99 1.42 5.51
C PRO A 45 20.53 1.44 4.07
N GLU A 46 21.61 2.19 3.83
CA GLU A 46 22.17 2.39 2.48
C GLU A 46 22.66 1.09 1.83
N LYS A 47 23.04 0.10 2.66
CA LYS A 47 23.36 -1.26 2.23
C LYS A 47 22.08 -2.09 2.13
N ALA A 48 21.92 -2.78 1.01
CA ALA A 48 20.83 -3.72 0.80
C ALA A 48 20.89 -4.83 1.87
N ASP A 49 20.01 -4.73 2.86
CA ASP A 49 19.79 -5.78 3.84
C ASP A 49 18.70 -6.71 3.30
N THR A 50 19.09 -7.94 2.97
CA THR A 50 18.22 -8.99 2.45
C THR A 50 17.47 -9.74 3.56
N SER A 51 17.58 -9.31 4.83
CA SER A 51 17.06 -10.05 5.98
C SER A 51 15.52 -10.19 6.03
N GLY A 52 14.72 -9.69 5.08
CA GLY A 52 13.25 -9.82 5.10
C GLY A 52 12.54 -9.13 6.29
N LYS A 53 13.29 -8.60 7.24
CA LYS A 53 12.80 -7.91 8.44
C LYS A 53 12.41 -6.48 8.06
N GLY A 54 11.25 -6.05 8.57
CA GLY A 54 10.75 -4.68 8.39
C GLY A 54 9.74 -4.48 7.25
N TRP A 55 9.50 -5.50 6.43
CA TRP A 55 8.44 -5.45 5.41
C TRP A 55 7.05 -5.39 6.06
N SER A 56 6.27 -4.39 5.65
CA SER A 56 4.87 -4.28 6.03
C SER A 56 4.00 -4.43 4.80
N TYR A 57 3.17 -5.47 4.76
CA TYR A 57 2.20 -5.69 3.69
C TYR A 57 1.06 -4.66 3.75
N GLY A 58 0.74 -4.05 2.61
CA GLY A 58 -0.25 -3.00 2.51
C GLY A 58 -0.88 -2.86 1.12
N VAL A 59 -1.82 -1.93 1.03
CA VAL A 59 -2.43 -1.47 -0.22
C VAL A 59 -2.11 0.01 -0.36
N ALA A 60 -1.54 0.38 -1.50
CA ALA A 60 -1.34 1.76 -1.90
C ALA A 60 -2.53 2.23 -2.73
N ARG A 61 -2.92 3.50 -2.58
CA ARG A 61 -4.00 4.15 -3.32
C ARG A 61 -3.50 5.44 -3.95
N TYR A 62 -3.73 5.62 -5.25
CA TYR A 62 -3.53 6.89 -5.93
C TYR A 62 -4.59 7.92 -5.47
N ASN A 63 -4.13 9.10 -5.06
CA ASN A 63 -4.98 10.24 -4.70
C ASN A 63 -4.40 11.53 -5.31
N GLY A 64 -4.68 11.77 -6.59
CA GLY A 64 -4.12 12.91 -7.33
C GLY A 64 -2.59 12.82 -7.38
N ASP A 65 -1.91 13.80 -6.77
CA ASP A 65 -0.45 13.90 -6.71
C ASP A 65 0.18 13.24 -5.47
N ARG A 66 -0.55 12.38 -4.76
CA ARG A 66 0.01 11.59 -3.66
C ARG A 66 -0.49 10.15 -3.69
N ILE A 67 0.31 9.28 -3.11
CA ILE A 67 -0.04 7.88 -2.85
C ILE A 67 -0.26 7.70 -1.36
N GLU A 68 -1.39 7.11 -1.02
CA GLU A 68 -1.76 6.81 0.35
C GLU A 68 -1.57 5.31 0.60
N TRP A 69 -0.70 4.96 1.54
CA TRP A 69 -0.40 3.58 1.87
C TRP A 69 -1.14 3.14 3.14
N TYR A 70 -1.88 2.04 3.01
CA TYR A 70 -2.75 1.46 4.03
C TYR A 70 -2.24 0.07 4.41
N ARG A 71 -2.19 -0.25 5.70
CA ARG A 71 -1.82 -1.60 6.16
C ARG A 71 -3.03 -2.53 6.01
N VAL A 72 -2.85 -3.65 5.31
CA VAL A 72 -3.93 -4.62 5.02
C VAL A 72 -4.46 -5.27 6.30
N PHE A 73 -3.56 -5.70 7.18
CA PHE A 73 -3.89 -6.34 8.46
C PHE A 73 -4.14 -5.36 9.60
N SER A 74 -4.50 -4.09 9.33
CA SER A 74 -4.83 -3.11 10.38
C SER A 74 -6.29 -2.69 10.31
N TYR A 75 -6.93 -2.58 11.47
CA TYR A 75 -8.27 -2.01 11.67
C TYR A 75 -8.32 -0.48 11.46
N ALA A 76 -7.16 0.18 11.27
CA ALA A 76 -7.12 1.62 11.04
C ALA A 76 -7.69 1.99 9.65
N TYR A 77 -8.69 2.87 9.64
CA TYR A 77 -9.28 3.47 8.43
C TYR A 77 -8.41 4.59 7.82
N ARG A 78 -7.33 4.99 8.50
CA ARG A 78 -6.44 6.07 8.05
C ARG A 78 -5.20 5.51 7.33
N PRO A 79 -4.69 6.21 6.30
CA PRO A 79 -3.43 5.84 5.68
C PRO A 79 -2.32 5.96 6.73
N ARG A 80 -1.48 4.93 6.83
CA ARG A 80 -0.36 4.95 7.78
C ARG A 80 0.77 5.82 7.24
N ARG A 81 0.89 5.92 5.92
CA ARG A 81 1.88 6.74 5.23
C ARG A 81 1.26 7.39 4.02
N VAL A 82 1.73 8.60 3.72
CA VAL A 82 1.34 9.37 2.53
C VAL A 82 2.63 9.79 1.84
N LEU A 83 2.76 9.41 0.58
CA LEU A 83 3.91 9.65 -0.27
C LEU A 83 3.50 10.67 -1.34
N GLU A 84 3.96 11.90 -1.20
CA GLU A 84 3.77 12.94 -2.22
C GLU A 84 4.63 12.67 -3.45
N ARG A 85 4.03 12.73 -4.63
CA ARG A 85 4.69 12.47 -5.89
C ARG A 85 5.96 13.28 -6.09
N ALA A 86 5.87 14.59 -5.86
CA ALA A 86 6.97 15.54 -6.04
C ALA A 86 8.16 15.28 -5.09
N ALA A 87 7.95 14.49 -4.03
CA ALA A 87 8.97 14.16 -3.05
C ALA A 87 9.49 12.73 -3.19
N ILE A 88 9.00 11.95 -4.17
CA ILE A 88 9.48 10.59 -4.45
C ILE A 88 10.55 10.67 -5.52
N GLU A 89 11.74 10.19 -5.19
CA GLU A 89 12.83 9.98 -6.14
C GLU A 89 13.12 8.49 -6.26
N VAL A 90 13.11 7.95 -7.48
CA VAL A 90 13.41 6.54 -7.72
C VAL A 90 14.93 6.37 -7.79
N ALA A 91 15.49 5.68 -6.79
CA ALA A 91 16.92 5.44 -6.68
C ALA A 91 17.36 4.16 -7.42
N GLY A 92 16.46 3.17 -7.54
CA GLY A 92 16.76 1.93 -8.25
C GLY A 92 15.66 0.89 -8.14
N ARG A 93 15.75 -0.15 -8.98
CA ARG A 93 14.87 -1.32 -8.96
C ARG A 93 15.70 -2.59 -8.70
N ARG A 94 15.16 -3.50 -7.90
CA ARG A 94 15.75 -4.82 -7.66
C ARG A 94 14.65 -5.89 -7.60
N LEU A 95 15.04 -7.13 -7.87
CA LEU A 95 14.20 -8.29 -7.61
C LEU A 95 14.36 -8.67 -6.12
N PRO A 96 13.31 -9.19 -5.47
CA PRO A 96 13.43 -9.77 -4.14
C PRO A 96 14.31 -11.01 -4.23
N GLU A 97 15.20 -11.19 -3.24
CA GLU A 97 16.11 -12.33 -3.18
C GLU A 97 15.95 -13.03 -1.82
N GLY A 98 15.96 -14.37 -1.81
CA GLY A 98 16.01 -15.17 -0.58
C GLY A 98 14.74 -15.12 0.28
N GLU A 99 14.89 -14.85 1.59
CA GLU A 99 13.77 -14.83 2.55
C GLU A 99 12.74 -13.70 2.28
N GLU A 100 13.11 -12.68 1.49
CA GLU A 100 12.19 -11.60 1.12
C GLU A 100 11.07 -12.09 0.17
N GLU A 101 11.34 -13.12 -0.64
CA GLU A 101 10.38 -13.71 -1.58
C GLU A 101 9.20 -14.39 -0.85
N LEU A 102 9.46 -14.95 0.33
CA LEU A 102 8.43 -15.53 1.21
C LEU A 102 7.57 -14.47 1.93
N ALA A 103 8.11 -13.26 2.12
CA ALA A 103 7.44 -12.17 2.82
C ALA A 103 6.68 -11.22 1.89
N LEU A 104 6.97 -11.29 0.58
CA LEU A 104 6.43 -10.41 -0.46
C LEU A 104 5.38 -11.13 -1.32
N LEU A 105 4.66 -10.36 -2.15
CA LEU A 105 3.80 -10.98 -3.17
C LEU A 105 4.69 -11.80 -4.13
N SER A 106 4.18 -12.94 -4.57
CA SER A 106 4.80 -13.67 -5.68
C SER A 106 4.98 -12.73 -6.87
N ASP A 107 6.19 -12.72 -7.45
CA ASP A 107 6.59 -11.84 -8.56
C ASP A 107 6.57 -10.34 -8.23
N ALA A 108 6.76 -9.98 -6.96
CA ALA A 108 6.94 -8.58 -6.58
C ALA A 108 8.30 -8.05 -7.06
N VAL A 109 8.33 -6.82 -7.55
CA VAL A 109 9.55 -6.06 -7.82
C VAL A 109 9.74 -5.05 -6.69
N VAL A 110 10.97 -4.97 -6.16
CA VAL A 110 11.32 -4.03 -5.10
C VAL A 110 11.89 -2.74 -5.71
N LEU A 111 11.19 -1.64 -5.50
CA LEU A 111 11.57 -0.30 -5.92
C LEU A 111 12.17 0.46 -4.74
N THR A 112 13.44 0.85 -4.85
CA THR A 112 14.09 1.74 -3.88
C THR A 112 13.77 3.19 -4.23
N CYS A 113 13.16 3.90 -3.28
CA CYS A 113 12.84 5.30 -3.42
C CYS A 113 13.43 6.13 -2.28
N LEU A 114 13.65 7.41 -2.53
CA LEU A 114 13.92 8.42 -1.52
C LEU A 114 12.67 9.30 -1.38
N HIS A 115 12.17 9.45 -0.16
CA HIS A 115 11.07 10.34 0.16
C HIS A 115 11.50 11.38 1.19
N ARG A 116 11.58 12.65 0.79
CA ARG A 116 12.05 13.75 1.66
C ARG A 116 13.36 13.42 2.40
N GLY A 117 14.31 12.81 1.70
CA GLY A 117 15.60 12.36 2.26
C GLY A 117 15.56 11.06 3.06
N THR A 118 14.38 10.44 3.25
CA THR A 118 14.27 9.11 3.87
C THR A 118 14.25 8.02 2.81
N ARG A 119 15.17 7.06 2.91
CA ARG A 119 15.20 5.92 2.00
C ARG A 119 14.14 4.91 2.38
N LEU A 120 13.36 4.49 1.40
CA LEU A 120 12.29 3.50 1.55
C LEU A 120 12.30 2.53 0.37
N GLU A 121 11.71 1.37 0.59
CA GLU A 121 11.52 0.38 -0.46
C GLU A 121 10.05 0.00 -0.57
N LEU A 122 9.58 -0.10 -1.80
CA LEU A 122 8.22 -0.47 -2.17
C LEU A 122 8.30 -1.75 -2.97
N ALA A 123 7.75 -2.85 -2.46
CA ALA A 123 7.58 -4.07 -3.23
C ALA A 123 6.16 -4.11 -3.78
N MET A 124 6.00 -4.28 -5.08
CA MET A 124 4.70 -4.32 -5.76
C MET A 124 4.79 -5.25 -6.97
N SER A 125 3.67 -5.73 -7.50
CA SER A 125 3.69 -6.54 -8.74
C SER A 125 4.20 -5.74 -9.94
N GLU A 126 4.64 -6.42 -11.00
CA GLU A 126 5.12 -5.78 -12.23
C GLU A 126 4.06 -4.88 -12.89
N ASP A 127 2.79 -5.30 -12.88
CA ASP A 127 1.65 -4.50 -13.35
C ASP A 127 1.50 -3.20 -12.53
N ALA A 128 1.62 -3.31 -11.21
CA ALA A 128 1.51 -2.16 -10.30
C ALA A 128 2.69 -1.21 -10.45
N LEU A 129 3.90 -1.74 -10.65
CA LEU A 129 5.11 -0.97 -10.93
C LEU A 129 4.95 -0.12 -12.19
N THR A 130 4.45 -0.73 -13.26
CA THR A 130 4.22 -0.03 -14.53
C THR A 130 3.24 1.13 -14.34
N GLY A 131 2.14 0.91 -13.61
CA GLY A 131 1.20 1.97 -13.26
C GLY A 131 1.81 3.07 -12.36
N PHE A 132 2.67 2.68 -11.42
CA PHE A 132 3.33 3.62 -10.49
C PHE A 132 4.32 4.53 -11.21
N LEU A 133 5.15 3.97 -12.09
CA LEU A 133 6.08 4.74 -12.92
C LEU A 133 5.33 5.66 -13.89
N ALA A 134 4.29 5.15 -14.55
CA ALA A 134 3.45 5.98 -15.42
C ALA A 134 2.80 7.15 -14.65
N TRP A 135 2.34 6.92 -13.42
CA TRP A 135 1.83 7.98 -12.56
C TRP A 135 2.92 8.98 -12.11
N LEU A 136 4.13 8.51 -11.82
CA LEU A 136 5.28 9.38 -11.52
C LEU A 136 5.67 10.26 -12.71
N GLU A 137 5.51 9.78 -13.94
CA GLU A 137 5.85 10.48 -15.17
C GLU A 137 4.71 11.38 -15.71
N ALA A 138 3.44 11.03 -15.47
CA ALA A 138 2.28 11.73 -16.04
C ALA A 138 2.17 13.18 -15.56
N ALA A 139 2.23 14.22 -16.39
CA ALA A 139 2.21 15.62 -15.92
C ALA A 139 1.09 15.93 -14.88
N PRO A 140 1.38 16.69 -13.79
CA PRO A 140 0.41 16.98 -12.76
C PRO A 140 -0.83 17.70 -13.35
N PRO A 141 -2.05 17.31 -12.95
CA PRO A 141 -3.28 17.90 -13.49
C PRO A 141 -3.42 19.33 -12.98
N GLY A 142 -2.96 20.30 -13.78
CA GLY A 142 -2.98 21.71 -13.40
C GLY A 142 -1.93 22.59 -14.09
N GLN A 143 -0.94 22.01 -14.78
CA GLN A 143 0.02 22.77 -15.58
C GLN A 143 -0.69 23.29 -16.85
N ARG A 144 -1.48 24.36 -16.71
CA ARG A 144 -1.89 25.18 -17.85
C ARG A 144 -0.62 25.79 -18.42
N VAL A 145 -0.05 25.14 -19.43
CA VAL A 145 0.87 25.78 -20.36
C VAL A 145 0.07 26.90 -21.02
N ASN A 146 0.20 28.12 -20.49
CA ASN A 146 -0.17 29.31 -21.23
C ASN A 146 0.78 29.38 -22.43
N VAL A 147 0.35 28.84 -23.56
CA VAL A 147 0.96 29.13 -24.86
C VAL A 147 0.42 30.51 -25.24
N ALA A 148 1.26 31.53 -25.04
CA ALA A 148 1.08 32.87 -25.57
C ALA A 148 1.97 33.04 -26.80
#